data_AF-A0A925MTR9-F1
#
_entry.id   AF-A0A925MTR9-F1
#
_cell.length_a   1.000
_cell.length_b   1.000
_cell.length_c   1.000
_cell.angle_alpha   90.00
_cell.angle_beta   90.00
_cell.angle_gamma   90.00
#
_symmetry.space_group_name_H-M   'P 1'
#
loop_
_entity.id
_entity.type
_entity.pdbx_description
1 polymer ?
#
loop_
_entity_poly.entity_id
_entity_poly.type
_entity_poly.pdbx_seq_one_letter_code
_entity_poly.pdbx_strand_id
1 'polypeptide(L)'
;IRHGRIDIAFAGGVDTMTKTTVAGFNILRNVTKEAIRPFDKNRTGLVLGEGAAILCLESASSQQRRGVRPMAEILGYGMSSDAYHMTAPDATGRGPALAITRAIERSGITLQDIDYINAHGTGTRHNDEVETRAIKKVFGELAARIPVSSTKSMHGHMLGAAGGIEAAAVIAGMRDGFAPPTINYLAPDPRCDLDYVPNHARAMRIRTALSNNFGFGGNNCTVAIRACATEGT
;
A
#
# COMPACT_ATOMS: atom_id res chain seq x y z
N ILE A 1 12.21 -14.98 10.85
CA ILE A 1 10.94 -15.71 11.03
C ILE A 1 10.81 -16.89 10.05
N ARG A 2 10.48 -16.70 8.76
CA ARG A 2 10.24 -17.83 7.81
C ARG A 2 11.38 -18.87 7.74
N HIS A 3 12.64 -18.45 7.81
CA HIS A 3 13.79 -19.37 7.83
C HIS A 3 14.15 -19.93 9.22
N GLY A 4 13.26 -19.82 10.22
CA GLY A 4 13.49 -20.34 11.58
C GLY A 4 14.57 -19.63 12.40
N ARG A 5 15.16 -18.53 11.91
CA ARG A 5 16.29 -17.85 12.57
C ARG A 5 15.91 -17.04 13.82
N ILE A 6 14.67 -16.55 13.88
CA ILE A 6 14.11 -15.76 14.99
C ILE A 6 12.61 -16.03 15.05
N ASP A 7 12.07 -16.02 16.27
CA ASP A 7 10.64 -16.19 16.53
C ASP A 7 9.87 -14.88 16.48
N ILE A 8 10.46 -13.77 16.94
CA ILE A 8 9.83 -12.46 17.02
C ILE A 8 10.71 -11.41 16.33
N ALA A 9 10.09 -10.49 15.60
CA ALA A 9 10.74 -9.33 15.01
C ALA A 9 9.86 -8.09 15.13
N PHE A 10 10.47 -6.94 15.47
CA PHE A 10 9.81 -5.64 15.35
C PHE A 10 10.16 -5.05 13.98
N ALA A 11 9.15 -4.78 13.16
CA ALA A 11 9.33 -4.30 11.80
C ALA A 11 8.45 -3.08 11.54
N GLY A 12 9.01 -2.04 10.94
CA GLY A 12 8.29 -0.80 10.67
C GLY A 12 9.23 0.35 10.39
N GLY A 13 8.75 1.57 10.57
CA GLY A 13 9.51 2.79 10.29
C GLY A 13 9.02 3.97 11.09
N VAL A 14 9.87 4.99 11.15
CA VAL A 14 9.59 6.31 11.73
C VAL A 14 10.09 7.36 10.77
N ASP A 15 9.26 8.37 10.54
CA ASP A 15 9.63 9.55 9.78
C ASP A 15 9.20 10.81 10.53
N THR A 16 10.18 11.70 10.67
CA THR A 16 9.99 13.05 11.18
C THR A 16 10.40 14.03 10.10
N MET A 17 9.70 15.13 9.98
CA MET A 17 9.92 16.14 8.96
C MET A 17 10.92 17.15 9.45
N THR A 18 11.92 17.36 8.61
CA THR A 18 12.89 18.44 8.78
C THR A 18 12.70 19.46 7.66
N LYS A 19 13.18 20.69 7.88
CA LYS A 19 13.22 21.70 6.82
C LYS A 19 13.97 21.19 5.58
N THR A 20 15.01 20.38 5.78
CA THR A 20 15.79 19.78 4.70
C THR A 20 14.96 18.79 3.89
N THR A 21 14.19 17.92 4.55
CA THR A 21 13.29 16.96 3.86
C THR A 21 12.28 17.72 3.00
N VAL A 22 11.59 18.70 3.60
CA VAL A 22 10.57 19.50 2.89
C VAL A 22 11.19 20.26 1.72
N ALA A 23 12.34 20.90 1.93
CA ALA A 23 13.05 21.64 0.88
C ALA A 23 13.47 20.73 -0.28
N GLY A 24 13.99 19.53 0.02
CA GLY A 24 14.39 18.55 -0.99
C GLY A 24 13.23 18.13 -1.88
N PHE A 25 12.10 17.75 -1.29
CA PHE A 25 10.90 17.37 -2.07
C PHE A 25 10.28 18.54 -2.84
N ASN A 26 10.38 19.77 -2.31
CA ASN A 26 9.94 20.98 -3.00
C ASN A 26 10.82 21.29 -4.23
N ILE A 27 12.14 21.12 -4.13
CA ILE A 27 13.08 21.27 -5.26
C ILE A 27 12.78 20.24 -6.36
N LEU A 28 12.43 19.01 -5.97
CA LEU A 28 12.00 17.95 -6.90
C LEU A 28 10.62 18.21 -7.52
N ARG A 29 9.90 19.26 -7.11
CA ARG A 29 8.55 19.61 -7.56
C ARG A 29 7.53 18.47 -7.36
N ASN A 30 7.71 17.68 -6.31
CA ASN A 30 6.82 16.57 -5.98
C ASN A 30 5.76 16.94 -4.94
N VAL A 31 5.92 18.06 -4.24
CA VAL A 31 4.99 18.51 -3.19
C VAL A 31 3.89 19.38 -3.78
N THR A 32 2.64 19.13 -3.38
CA THR A 32 1.52 20.02 -3.69
C THR A 32 1.37 21.13 -2.64
N LYS A 33 0.90 22.30 -3.06
CA LYS A 33 0.50 23.40 -2.16
C LYS A 33 -0.95 23.27 -1.68
N GLU A 34 -1.68 22.31 -2.23
CA GLU A 34 -3.09 22.05 -1.92
C GLU A 34 -3.22 20.78 -1.08
N ALA A 35 -4.31 20.03 -1.27
CA ALA A 35 -4.49 18.72 -0.66
C ALA A 35 -3.82 17.62 -1.48
N ILE A 36 -3.40 16.54 -0.81
CA ILE A 36 -3.02 15.29 -1.47
C ILE A 36 -4.29 14.63 -2.04
N ARG A 37 -4.29 14.38 -3.35
CA ARG A 37 -5.45 13.83 -4.10
C ARG A 37 -5.03 12.61 -4.93
N PRO A 38 -4.80 11.43 -4.33
CA PRO A 38 -4.42 10.25 -5.08
C PRO A 38 -5.45 9.93 -6.17
N PHE A 39 -4.97 9.63 -7.38
CA PHE A 39 -5.74 9.23 -8.56
C PHE A 39 -6.70 10.28 -9.15
N ASP A 40 -6.85 11.44 -8.51
CA ASP A 40 -7.67 12.54 -9.00
C ASP A 40 -7.04 13.21 -10.24
N LYS A 41 -7.85 13.63 -11.21
CA LYS A 41 -7.40 14.29 -12.47
C LYS A 41 -6.54 15.53 -12.22
N ASN A 42 -6.86 16.28 -11.17
CA ASN A 42 -6.26 17.56 -10.80
C ASN A 42 -5.18 17.41 -9.72
N ARG A 43 -4.72 16.20 -9.44
CA ARG A 43 -3.59 15.97 -8.53
C ARG A 43 -2.31 16.65 -9.02
N THR A 44 -1.58 17.25 -8.09
CA THR A 44 -0.39 18.07 -8.38
C THR A 44 0.85 17.63 -7.61
N GLY A 45 0.74 16.62 -6.75
CA GLY A 45 1.83 16.15 -5.92
C GLY A 45 1.37 15.51 -4.62
N LEU A 46 2.34 15.15 -3.79
CA LEU A 46 2.14 14.62 -2.46
C LEU A 46 2.14 15.71 -1.39
N VAL A 47 1.59 15.39 -0.22
CA VAL A 47 1.83 16.12 1.03
C VAL A 47 2.69 15.23 1.90
N LEU A 48 3.74 15.76 2.51
CA LEU A 48 4.59 14.98 3.42
C LEU A 48 3.90 14.82 4.77
N GLY A 49 4.02 13.63 5.36
CA GLY A 49 3.50 13.32 6.69
C GLY A 49 4.62 12.91 7.65
N GLU A 50 4.34 13.01 8.95
CA GLU A 50 5.18 12.48 10.03
C GLU A 50 4.46 11.35 10.75
N GLY A 51 5.21 10.36 11.23
CA GLY A 51 4.63 9.29 12.03
C GLY A 51 5.55 8.12 12.23
N ALA A 52 5.09 7.17 13.02
CA ALA A 52 5.77 5.91 13.28
C ALA A 52 4.77 4.77 13.40
N ALA A 53 5.11 3.63 12.84
CA ALA A 53 4.40 2.39 13.06
C ALA A 53 5.41 1.25 13.15
N ILE A 54 5.27 0.44 14.19
CA ILE A 54 6.07 -0.75 14.43
C ILE A 54 5.11 -1.92 14.62
N LEU A 55 5.24 -2.94 13.78
CA LEU A 55 4.52 -4.19 13.86
C LEU A 55 5.38 -5.23 14.59
N CYS A 56 4.78 -5.94 15.53
CA CYS A 56 5.38 -7.13 16.13
C CYS A 56 5.01 -8.34 15.26
N LEU A 57 5.99 -8.85 14.52
CA LEU A 57 5.84 -10.06 13.72
C LEU A 57 6.29 -11.25 14.55
N GLU A 58 5.49 -12.31 14.58
CA GLU A 58 5.76 -13.51 15.36
C GLU A 58 5.61 -14.77 14.48
N SER A 59 6.42 -15.80 14.73
CA SER A 59 6.27 -17.11 14.10
C SER A 59 4.97 -17.77 14.58
N ALA A 60 4.28 -18.52 13.70
CA ALA A 60 3.07 -19.25 14.07
C ALA A 60 3.32 -20.22 15.25
N SER A 61 4.50 -20.84 15.31
CA SER A 61 4.89 -21.72 16.41
C SER A 61 5.07 -20.97 17.73
N SER A 62 5.69 -19.79 17.74
CA SER A 62 5.81 -18.95 18.94
C SER A 62 4.44 -18.46 19.41
N GLN A 63 3.63 -17.96 18.48
CA GLN A 63 2.27 -17.53 18.75
C GLN A 63 1.43 -18.66 19.37
N GLN A 64 1.51 -19.87 18.82
CA GLN A 64 0.82 -21.05 19.36
C GLN A 64 1.29 -21.41 20.77
N ARG A 65 2.60 -21.39 21.05
CA ARG A 65 3.14 -21.65 22.39
C ARG A 65 2.65 -20.63 23.43
N ARG A 66 2.46 -19.37 23.03
CA ARG A 66 1.96 -18.31 23.93
C ARG A 66 0.43 -18.28 24.03
N GLY A 67 -0.29 -19.00 23.16
CA GLY A 67 -1.76 -19.01 23.15
C GLY A 67 -2.39 -17.66 22.78
N VAL A 68 -1.68 -16.81 22.02
CA VAL A 68 -2.18 -15.50 21.61
C VAL A 68 -2.83 -15.56 20.22
N ARG A 69 -3.78 -14.67 19.95
CA ARG A 69 -4.36 -14.51 18.60
C ARG A 69 -3.60 -13.44 17.82
N PRO A 70 -3.29 -13.65 16.52
CA PRO A 70 -2.70 -12.61 15.70
C PRO A 70 -3.77 -11.59 15.31
N MET A 71 -3.35 -10.36 15.01
CA MET A 71 -4.24 -9.35 14.43
C MET A 71 -4.51 -9.64 12.94
N ALA A 72 -3.50 -10.14 12.23
CA ALA A 72 -3.52 -10.52 10.83
C ALA A 72 -2.32 -11.43 10.51
N GLU A 73 -2.33 -12.06 9.35
CA GLU A 73 -1.25 -12.88 8.83
C GLU A 73 -0.54 -12.18 7.66
N ILE A 74 0.80 -12.15 7.68
CA ILE A 74 1.61 -11.76 6.53
C ILE A 74 1.90 -12.99 5.68
N LEU A 75 1.14 -13.17 4.60
CA LEU A 75 1.27 -14.34 3.73
C LEU A 75 2.57 -14.33 2.92
N GLY A 76 2.97 -13.15 2.46
CA GLY A 76 4.12 -13.00 1.59
C GLY A 76 4.36 -11.55 1.20
N TYR A 77 5.49 -11.34 0.54
CA TYR A 77 5.88 -10.05 0.03
C TYR A 77 6.65 -10.21 -1.28
N GLY A 78 6.50 -9.25 -2.17
CA GLY A 78 7.23 -9.15 -3.43
C GLY A 78 8.01 -7.86 -3.47
N MET A 79 9.21 -7.93 -4.04
CA MET A 79 10.06 -6.77 -4.25
C MET A 79 10.55 -6.75 -5.69
N SER A 80 10.76 -5.57 -6.24
CA SER A 80 11.39 -5.39 -7.55
C SER A 80 12.16 -4.06 -7.60
N SER A 81 12.95 -3.88 -8.67
CA SER A 81 13.58 -2.62 -9.00
C SER A 81 13.24 -2.24 -10.44
N ASP A 82 12.90 -0.99 -10.69
CA ASP A 82 12.66 -0.49 -12.05
C ASP A 82 13.95 -0.42 -12.88
N ALA A 83 15.10 -0.15 -12.24
CA ALA A 83 16.38 0.14 -12.91
C ALA A 83 16.26 1.17 -14.05
N TYR A 84 15.42 2.21 -13.84
CA TYR A 84 15.01 3.15 -14.89
C TYR A 84 15.46 4.59 -14.63
N HIS A 85 14.98 5.21 -13.55
CA HIS A 85 15.32 6.59 -13.18
C HIS A 85 15.43 6.73 -11.66
N MET A 86 16.17 7.73 -11.19
CA MET A 86 16.37 7.95 -9.75
C MET A 86 15.08 8.33 -9.00
N THR A 87 14.12 8.96 -9.70
CA THR A 87 12.91 9.53 -9.07
C THR A 87 11.62 9.26 -9.83
N ALA A 88 11.70 8.95 -11.12
CA ALA A 88 10.53 8.69 -11.95
C ALA A 88 10.34 7.17 -12.04
N PRO A 89 9.11 6.67 -11.89
CA PRO A 89 8.86 5.25 -12.11
C PRO A 89 9.00 4.92 -13.61
N ASP A 90 9.30 3.66 -13.91
CA ASP A 90 9.15 3.16 -15.28
C ASP A 90 7.68 3.29 -15.73
N ALA A 91 7.45 4.07 -16.79
CA ALA A 91 6.12 4.37 -17.33
C ALA A 91 5.34 3.12 -17.77
N THR A 92 6.03 2.01 -18.05
CA THR A 92 5.38 0.73 -18.40
C THR A 92 4.74 0.02 -17.21
N GLY A 93 5.08 0.42 -15.98
CA GLY A 93 4.63 -0.22 -14.74
C GLY A 93 5.12 -1.65 -14.55
N ARG A 94 6.16 -2.08 -15.29
CA ARG A 94 6.71 -3.43 -15.19
C ARG A 94 7.27 -3.72 -13.79
N GLY A 95 7.99 -2.79 -13.18
CA GLY A 95 8.56 -2.98 -11.85
C GLY A 95 7.47 -3.16 -10.78
N PRO A 96 6.54 -2.21 -10.61
CA PRO A 96 5.42 -2.36 -9.67
C PRO A 96 4.60 -3.63 -9.91
N ALA A 97 4.28 -3.96 -11.18
CA ALA A 97 3.58 -5.19 -11.52
C ALA A 97 4.34 -6.44 -11.06
N LEU A 98 5.67 -6.46 -11.25
CA LEU A 98 6.51 -7.56 -10.79
C LEU A 98 6.54 -7.70 -9.26
N ALA A 99 6.51 -6.60 -8.52
CA ALA A 99 6.41 -6.65 -7.05
C ALA A 99 5.06 -7.26 -6.61
N ILE A 100 3.97 -6.83 -7.22
CA ILE A 100 2.62 -7.37 -6.97
C ILE A 100 2.58 -8.88 -7.30
N THR A 101 3.01 -9.29 -8.50
CA THR A 101 3.03 -10.70 -8.91
C THR A 101 3.84 -11.56 -7.93
N ARG A 102 5.06 -11.12 -7.56
CA ARG A 102 5.90 -11.86 -6.61
C ARG A 102 5.27 -11.97 -5.22
N ALA A 103 4.54 -10.96 -4.77
CA ALA A 103 3.84 -11.01 -3.49
C ALA A 103 2.76 -12.09 -3.50
N ILE A 104 1.97 -12.17 -4.58
CA ILE A 104 0.92 -13.18 -4.79
C ILE A 104 1.54 -14.59 -4.86
N GLU A 105 2.56 -14.79 -5.70
CA GLU A 105 3.26 -16.07 -5.85
C GLU A 105 3.83 -16.58 -4.51
N ARG A 106 4.50 -15.70 -3.75
CA ARG A 106 5.12 -16.06 -2.46
C ARG A 106 4.13 -16.25 -1.31
N SER A 107 2.87 -15.87 -1.53
CA SER A 107 1.77 -16.01 -0.58
C SER A 107 0.94 -17.28 -0.81
N GLY A 108 1.11 -17.97 -1.95
CA GLY A 108 0.33 -19.15 -2.30
C GLY A 108 -1.15 -18.87 -2.53
N ILE A 109 -1.50 -17.62 -2.86
CA ILE A 109 -2.87 -17.18 -3.14
C ILE A 109 -3.05 -16.93 -4.64
N THR A 110 -4.30 -16.90 -5.08
CA THR A 110 -4.68 -16.58 -6.46
C THR A 110 -5.08 -15.11 -6.60
N LEU A 111 -5.19 -14.64 -7.86
CA LEU A 111 -5.66 -13.28 -8.14
C LEU A 111 -7.08 -13.04 -7.61
N GLN A 112 -7.91 -14.09 -7.57
CA GLN A 112 -9.30 -14.06 -7.12
C GLN A 112 -9.44 -13.95 -5.60
N ASP A 113 -8.39 -14.28 -4.85
CA ASP A 113 -8.41 -14.21 -3.39
C ASP A 113 -8.23 -12.76 -2.86
N ILE A 114 -7.88 -11.81 -3.73
CA ILE A 114 -7.63 -10.42 -3.36
C ILE A 114 -8.94 -9.63 -3.31
N ASP A 115 -9.34 -9.22 -2.11
CA ASP A 115 -10.57 -8.45 -1.90
C ASP A 115 -10.33 -6.93 -1.96
N TYR A 116 -9.11 -6.45 -1.70
CA TYR A 116 -8.79 -5.02 -1.58
C TYR A 116 -7.31 -4.72 -1.85
N ILE A 117 -7.02 -3.53 -2.39
CA ILE A 117 -5.65 -3.03 -2.57
C ILE A 117 -5.52 -1.66 -1.88
N ASN A 118 -4.66 -1.57 -0.86
CA ASN A 118 -4.14 -0.28 -0.41
C ASN A 118 -2.95 0.08 -1.31
N ALA A 119 -3.19 1.01 -2.22
CA ALA A 119 -2.22 1.48 -3.19
C ALA A 119 -1.17 2.40 -2.55
N HIS A 120 -0.03 2.56 -3.24
CA HIS A 120 0.95 3.56 -2.90
C HIS A 120 0.38 4.97 -3.07
N GLY A 121 -0.33 5.25 -4.16
CA GLY A 121 -1.18 6.42 -4.39
C GLY A 121 -0.68 7.72 -3.76
N THR A 122 0.38 8.29 -4.32
CA THR A 122 1.04 9.47 -3.75
C THR A 122 0.37 10.79 -4.13
N GLY A 123 -0.55 10.79 -5.08
CA GLY A 123 -1.09 12.04 -5.65
C GLY A 123 -0.15 12.69 -6.67
N THR A 124 0.96 12.03 -7.03
CA THR A 124 1.80 12.46 -8.15
C THR A 124 1.25 11.88 -9.45
N ARG A 125 1.38 12.63 -10.57
CA ARG A 125 0.81 12.20 -11.86
C ARG A 125 1.37 10.84 -12.31
N HIS A 126 2.70 10.73 -12.37
CA HIS A 126 3.39 9.54 -12.85
C HIS A 126 3.13 8.31 -11.98
N ASN A 127 3.24 8.43 -10.65
CA ASN A 127 3.04 7.28 -9.76
C ASN A 127 1.64 6.69 -9.93
N ASP A 128 0.60 7.53 -9.84
CA ASP A 128 -0.77 7.05 -9.79
C ASP A 128 -1.22 6.43 -11.13
N GLU A 129 -0.70 6.95 -12.25
CA GLU A 129 -0.90 6.36 -13.59
C GLU A 129 -0.16 5.02 -13.72
N VAL A 130 1.10 4.96 -13.28
CA VAL A 130 1.91 3.75 -13.34
C VAL A 130 1.35 2.66 -12.44
N GLU A 131 0.93 3.00 -11.24
CA GLU A 131 0.34 2.06 -10.29
C GLU A 131 -0.98 1.50 -10.81
N THR A 132 -1.85 2.34 -11.38
CA THR A 132 -3.07 1.89 -12.05
C THR A 132 -2.75 0.90 -13.18
N ARG A 133 -1.78 1.24 -14.03
CA ARG A 133 -1.34 0.37 -15.13
C ARG A 133 -0.78 -0.96 -14.61
N ALA A 134 -0.01 -0.92 -13.53
CA ALA A 134 0.58 -2.12 -12.93
C ALA A 134 -0.49 -3.05 -12.36
N ILE A 135 -1.49 -2.52 -11.64
CA ILE A 135 -2.63 -3.29 -11.14
C ILE A 135 -3.38 -3.94 -12.32
N LYS A 136 -3.71 -3.17 -13.36
CA LYS A 136 -4.37 -3.70 -14.57
C LYS A 136 -3.54 -4.78 -15.27
N LYS A 137 -2.21 -4.63 -15.31
CA LYS A 137 -1.30 -5.61 -15.93
C LYS A 137 -1.29 -6.94 -15.19
N VAL A 138 -1.41 -6.94 -13.86
CA VAL A 138 -1.43 -8.16 -13.05
C VAL A 138 -2.81 -8.81 -13.04
N PHE A 139 -3.87 -8.01 -12.84
CA PHE A 139 -5.21 -8.52 -12.61
C PHE A 139 -6.08 -8.61 -13.87
N GLY A 140 -5.68 -7.98 -14.99
CA GLY A 140 -6.48 -7.94 -16.21
C GLY A 140 -7.87 -7.38 -15.95
N GLU A 141 -8.90 -8.08 -16.43
CA GLU A 141 -10.31 -7.74 -16.22
C GLU A 141 -10.73 -7.76 -14.74
N LEU A 142 -10.03 -8.51 -13.87
CA LEU A 142 -10.33 -8.53 -12.44
C LEU A 142 -10.02 -7.18 -11.78
N ALA A 143 -9.12 -6.37 -12.34
CA ALA A 143 -8.71 -5.10 -11.77
C ALA A 143 -9.89 -4.16 -11.51
N ALA A 144 -10.87 -4.14 -12.41
CA ALA A 144 -12.06 -3.29 -12.31
C ALA A 144 -13.01 -3.68 -11.16
N ARG A 145 -12.84 -4.88 -10.58
CA ARG A 145 -13.70 -5.41 -9.51
C ARG A 145 -13.07 -5.29 -8.13
N ILE A 146 -11.76 -5.00 -8.05
CA ILE A 146 -11.04 -4.92 -6.79
C ILE A 146 -11.04 -3.45 -6.34
N PRO A 147 -11.67 -3.12 -5.20
CA PRO A 147 -11.58 -1.78 -4.64
C PRO A 147 -10.13 -1.44 -4.31
N VAL A 148 -9.72 -0.26 -4.70
CA VAL A 148 -8.39 0.30 -4.46
C VAL A 148 -8.56 1.55 -3.61
N SER A 149 -7.66 1.84 -2.68
CA SER A 149 -7.63 3.19 -2.11
C SER A 149 -6.22 3.59 -1.68
N SER A 150 -6.01 4.88 -1.39
CA SER A 150 -4.77 5.37 -0.81
C SER A 150 -5.04 6.10 0.49
N THR A 151 -4.61 5.50 1.59
CA THR A 151 -4.73 6.10 2.92
C THR A 151 -3.87 7.35 3.09
N LYS A 152 -2.85 7.57 2.23
CA LYS A 152 -2.05 8.81 2.20
C LYS A 152 -2.89 10.06 1.98
N SER A 153 -4.08 9.92 1.37
CA SER A 153 -5.04 11.01 1.26
C SER A 153 -5.42 11.62 2.61
N MET A 154 -5.36 10.85 3.70
CA MET A 154 -5.70 11.26 5.07
C MET A 154 -4.49 11.64 5.91
N HIS A 155 -3.37 10.92 5.76
CA HIS A 155 -2.22 11.03 6.68
C HIS A 155 -0.94 11.55 6.00
N GLY A 156 -0.99 11.85 4.70
CA GLY A 156 0.16 12.29 3.93
C GLY A 156 1.11 11.15 3.58
N HIS A 157 2.29 11.48 3.04
CA HIS A 157 3.32 10.52 2.71
C HIS A 157 4.42 10.52 3.78
N MET A 158 4.43 9.50 4.62
CA MET A 158 5.41 9.30 5.69
C MET A 158 6.62 8.46 5.26
N LEU A 159 7.14 8.69 4.05
CA LEU A 159 8.37 8.08 3.51
C LEU A 159 8.59 6.59 3.89
N GLY A 160 9.53 6.28 4.79
CA GLY A 160 9.85 4.94 5.26
C GLY A 160 8.86 4.36 6.28
N ALA A 161 8.20 5.19 7.08
CA ALA A 161 7.13 4.81 8.00
C ALA A 161 5.82 4.43 7.28
N ALA A 162 5.64 4.91 6.03
CA ALA A 162 4.43 4.70 5.23
C ALA A 162 4.00 3.23 5.18
N GLY A 163 4.92 2.30 4.93
CA GLY A 163 4.59 0.87 4.84
C GLY A 163 4.02 0.29 6.14
N GLY A 164 4.52 0.72 7.30
CA GLY A 164 4.00 0.27 8.60
C GLY A 164 2.63 0.87 8.92
N ILE A 165 2.46 2.18 8.67
CA ILE A 165 1.20 2.90 8.91
C ILE A 165 0.09 2.35 8.01
N GLU A 166 0.41 2.12 6.74
CA GLU A 166 -0.53 1.57 5.75
C GLU A 166 -0.92 0.13 6.07
N ALA A 167 0.03 -0.71 6.48
CA ALA A 167 -0.29 -2.05 6.95
C ALA A 167 -1.21 -2.02 8.19
N ALA A 168 -0.96 -1.13 9.15
CA ALA A 168 -1.84 -0.95 10.30
C ALA A 168 -3.25 -0.50 9.90
N ALA A 169 -3.38 0.41 8.92
CA ALA A 169 -4.67 0.85 8.38
C ALA A 169 -5.41 -0.29 7.67
N VAL A 170 -4.72 -1.12 6.89
CA VAL A 170 -5.29 -2.32 6.25
C VAL A 170 -5.80 -3.30 7.31
N ILE A 171 -5.00 -3.58 8.35
CA ILE A 171 -5.40 -4.49 9.44
C ILE A 171 -6.60 -3.94 10.21
N ALA A 172 -6.66 -2.62 10.45
CA ALA A 172 -7.84 -1.99 11.05
C ALA A 172 -9.09 -2.15 10.16
N GLY A 173 -8.96 -1.93 8.84
CA GLY A 173 -10.06 -2.15 7.89
C GLY A 173 -10.53 -3.61 7.82
N MET A 174 -9.61 -4.57 7.92
CA MET A 174 -9.94 -6.00 8.04
C MET A 174 -10.73 -6.31 9.31
N ARG A 175 -10.28 -5.79 10.46
CA ARG A 175 -10.92 -5.99 11.76
C ARG A 175 -12.32 -5.39 11.79
N ASP A 176 -12.47 -4.18 11.28
CA ASP A 176 -13.68 -3.37 11.40
C ASP A 176 -14.64 -3.54 10.20
N GLY A 177 -14.24 -4.30 9.18
CA GLY A 177 -15.08 -4.64 8.03
C GLY A 177 -15.32 -3.46 7.07
N PHE A 178 -14.28 -2.70 6.74
CA PHE A 178 -14.37 -1.63 5.74
C PHE A 178 -13.07 -1.41 4.95
N ALA A 179 -13.20 -0.93 3.72
CA ALA A 179 -12.10 -0.37 2.94
C ALA A 179 -11.95 1.14 3.24
N PRO A 180 -10.76 1.61 3.66
CA PRO A 180 -10.49 3.03 3.88
C PRO A 180 -10.77 3.85 2.62
N PRO A 181 -11.28 5.09 2.74
CA PRO A 181 -11.51 5.95 1.59
C PRO A 181 -10.22 6.52 1.01
N THR A 182 -10.28 6.89 -0.27
CA THR A 182 -9.40 7.92 -0.83
C THR A 182 -10.13 9.26 -0.71
N ILE A 183 -9.78 10.07 0.29
CA ILE A 183 -10.38 11.41 0.45
C ILE A 183 -9.78 12.41 -0.55
N ASN A 184 -10.46 13.54 -0.74
CA ASN A 184 -10.10 14.58 -1.71
C ASN A 184 -10.18 14.12 -3.18
N TYR A 185 -10.96 13.08 -3.48
CA TYR A 185 -11.21 12.63 -4.85
C TYR A 185 -12.42 13.40 -5.42
N LEU A 186 -12.17 14.34 -6.32
CA LEU A 186 -13.15 15.31 -6.81
C LEU A 186 -13.47 15.13 -8.29
N ALA A 187 -12.49 14.74 -9.09
CA ALA A 187 -12.61 14.62 -10.55
C ALA A 187 -11.93 13.34 -11.05
N PRO A 188 -12.66 12.45 -11.75
CA PRO A 188 -12.07 11.23 -12.29
C PRO A 188 -11.03 11.53 -13.38
N ASP A 189 -9.91 10.82 -13.33
CA ASP A 189 -8.87 10.86 -14.37
C ASP A 189 -9.06 9.66 -15.32
N PRO A 190 -9.23 9.85 -16.64
CA PRO A 190 -9.36 8.74 -17.58
C PRO A 190 -8.12 7.82 -17.62
N ARG A 191 -6.97 8.24 -17.08
CA ARG A 191 -5.76 7.41 -16.95
C ARG A 191 -5.71 6.61 -15.65
N CYS A 192 -6.56 6.95 -14.68
CA CYS A 192 -6.74 6.26 -13.42
C CYS A 192 -8.21 5.83 -13.34
N ASP A 193 -8.52 4.66 -13.89
CA ASP A 193 -9.90 4.20 -14.16
C ASP A 193 -10.34 3.02 -13.29
N LEU A 194 -9.71 2.81 -12.13
CA LEU A 194 -10.12 1.81 -11.15
C LEU A 194 -11.11 2.40 -10.13
N ASP A 195 -11.70 1.53 -9.31
CA ASP A 195 -12.55 1.93 -8.20
C ASP A 195 -11.71 2.36 -6.99
N TYR A 196 -11.47 3.67 -6.86
CA TYR A 196 -10.58 4.23 -5.82
C TYR A 196 -11.24 4.48 -4.45
N VAL A 197 -12.43 3.92 -4.19
CA VAL A 197 -13.20 4.13 -2.94
C VAL A 197 -13.28 5.62 -2.57
N PRO A 198 -13.93 6.45 -3.40
CA PRO A 198 -13.82 7.91 -3.30
C PRO A 198 -14.56 8.47 -2.09
N ASN A 199 -13.86 9.26 -1.28
CA ASN A 199 -14.33 10.12 -0.17
C ASN A 199 -15.00 9.43 1.04
N HIS A 200 -15.72 8.33 0.85
CA HIS A 200 -16.42 7.62 1.91
C HIS A 200 -15.89 6.20 2.04
N ALA A 201 -15.64 5.78 3.28
CA ALA A 201 -15.27 4.41 3.57
C ALA A 201 -16.36 3.46 3.05
N ARG A 202 -15.95 2.32 2.51
CA ARG A 202 -16.88 1.31 2.02
C ARG A 202 -16.95 0.16 3.01
N ALA A 203 -18.13 -0.08 3.58
CA ALA A 203 -18.38 -1.29 4.36
C ALA A 203 -18.20 -2.52 3.46
N MET A 204 -17.24 -3.38 3.79
CA MET A 204 -16.96 -4.62 3.08
C MET A 204 -16.04 -5.52 3.91
N ARG A 205 -16.23 -6.83 3.80
CA ARG A 205 -15.31 -7.79 4.42
C ARG A 205 -14.03 -7.89 3.59
N ILE A 206 -12.90 -7.54 4.20
CA ILE A 206 -11.57 -7.72 3.59
C ILE A 206 -10.94 -8.97 4.21
N ARG A 207 -10.82 -10.05 3.45
CA ARG A 207 -10.13 -11.28 3.90
C ARG A 207 -8.68 -11.26 3.48
N THR A 208 -8.39 -10.85 2.25
CA THR A 208 -7.01 -10.68 1.78
C THR A 208 -6.85 -9.33 1.11
N ALA A 209 -5.79 -8.61 1.46
CA ALA A 209 -5.43 -7.34 0.83
C ALA A 209 -3.97 -7.30 0.40
N LEU A 210 -3.70 -6.48 -0.61
CA LEU A 210 -2.34 -6.06 -0.96
C LEU A 210 -2.08 -4.65 -0.44
N SER A 211 -0.90 -4.42 0.12
CA SER A 211 -0.40 -3.07 0.45
C SER A 211 0.83 -2.77 -0.40
N ASN A 212 0.74 -1.75 -1.25
CA ASN A 212 1.77 -1.36 -2.20
C ASN A 212 2.58 -0.15 -1.71
N ASN A 213 3.91 -0.23 -1.83
CA ASN A 213 4.82 0.88 -1.57
C ASN A 213 5.89 0.95 -2.67
N PHE A 214 5.85 2.02 -3.48
CA PHE A 214 6.70 2.18 -4.67
C PHE A 214 7.55 3.44 -4.52
N GLY A 215 8.77 3.26 -4.00
CA GLY A 215 9.67 4.35 -3.64
C GLY A 215 10.54 4.84 -4.78
N PHE A 216 11.17 6.01 -4.56
CA PHE A 216 12.22 6.52 -5.45
C PHE A 216 13.37 5.51 -5.63
N GLY A 217 14.08 5.68 -6.74
CA GLY A 217 15.06 4.71 -7.24
C GLY A 217 14.42 3.45 -7.84
N GLY A 218 13.10 3.45 -8.02
CA GLY A 218 12.34 2.31 -8.54
C GLY A 218 12.24 1.16 -7.55
N ASN A 219 12.34 1.40 -6.25
CA ASN A 219 12.27 0.36 -5.23
C ASN A 219 10.81 0.03 -4.92
N ASN A 220 10.33 -1.10 -5.42
CA ASN A 220 8.93 -1.49 -5.25
C ASN A 220 8.79 -2.62 -4.25
N CYS A 221 7.81 -2.52 -3.37
CA CYS A 221 7.43 -3.56 -2.43
C CYS A 221 5.90 -3.70 -2.40
N THR A 222 5.42 -4.94 -2.38
CA THR A 222 4.02 -5.26 -2.12
C THR A 222 3.97 -6.33 -1.03
N VAL A 223 3.11 -6.15 -0.03
CA VAL A 223 2.87 -7.13 1.03
C VAL A 223 1.44 -7.65 0.92
N ALA A 224 1.27 -8.97 1.00
CA ALA A 224 -0.05 -9.60 1.07
C ALA A 224 -0.39 -9.89 2.53
N ILE A 225 -1.53 -9.37 2.97
CA ILE A 225 -2.02 -9.45 4.35
C ILE A 225 -3.36 -10.19 4.33
N ARG A 226 -3.55 -11.10 5.29
CA ARG A 226 -4.81 -11.84 5.46
C ARG A 226 -5.39 -11.63 6.84
N ALA A 227 -6.70 -11.41 6.90
CA ALA A 227 -7.45 -11.36 8.14
C ALA A 227 -7.42 -12.73 8.82
N CYS A 228 -7.17 -12.76 10.13
CA CYS A 228 -7.34 -13.98 10.91
C CYS A 228 -8.83 -14.30 11.03
N ALA A 229 -9.20 -15.59 10.99
CA ALA A 229 -10.58 -16.00 11.20
C ALA A 229 -11.07 -15.54 12.58
N THR A 230 -12.16 -14.78 12.60
CA THR A 230 -12.91 -14.51 13.84
C THR A 230 -13.69 -15.77 14.20
N GLU A 231 -13.57 -16.26 15.42
CA GLU A 231 -14.48 -17.31 15.90
C GLU A 231 -15.93 -16.79 15.79
N GLY A 232 -16.79 -17.51 15.07
CA GLY A 232 -18.22 -17.21 14.99
C GLY A 232 -18.77 -16.73 13.64
N THR A 233 -18.02 -16.83 12.53
CA THR A 233 -18.58 -16.75 11.15
C THR A 233 -18.12 -17.92 10.33
#